data_AF-A0AAD9C060-F1
#
_entry.id   AF-A0AAD9C060-F1
#
_cell.length_a   1.000
_cell.length_b   1.000
_cell.length_c   1.000
_cell.angle_alpha   90.00
_cell.angle_beta   90.00
_cell.angle_gamma   90.00
#
_symmetry.space_group_name_H-M   'P 1'
#
loop_
_entity.id
_entity.type
_entity.pdbx_description
1 polymer ?
#
loop_
_entity_poly.entity_id
_entity_poly.type
_entity_poly.pdbx_seq_one_letter_code
_entity_poly.pdbx_strand_id
1 'polypeptide(L)'
;MANSGGAMSNAQLFQQMALLRWLSSQTDEDRTFLAAVTGVQVGRELLNRFTGQDKVDAYKRECILSISEFLQQNPKASQADINTEVEKRVLVFATQVKALENAPIF
;
A
#
# COMPACT_ATOMS: atom_id res chain seq x y z
N MET A 1 -21.07 -10.71 4.08
CA MET A 1 -20.46 -9.39 3.81
C MET A 1 -20.22 -8.73 5.16
N ALA A 2 -18.98 -8.72 5.65
CA ALA A 2 -18.65 -8.12 6.95
C ALA A 2 -18.41 -6.62 6.77
N ASN A 3 -19.19 -5.82 7.48
CA ASN A 3 -19.13 -4.37 7.53
C ASN A 3 -17.77 -3.93 8.14
N SER A 4 -16.83 -3.48 7.31
CA SER A 4 -15.59 -2.80 7.73
C SER A 4 -15.92 -1.40 8.25
N GLY A 5 -16.63 -1.35 9.38
CA GLY A 5 -16.95 -0.12 10.08
C GLY A 5 -15.70 0.53 10.68
N GLY A 6 -15.27 1.64 10.10
CA GLY A 6 -14.72 2.77 10.85
C GLY A 6 -13.33 2.64 11.48
N ALA A 7 -12.48 1.71 11.06
CA ALA A 7 -11.09 1.71 11.52
C ALA A 7 -10.29 2.82 10.80
N MET A 8 -10.07 3.94 11.47
CA MET A 8 -9.19 5.01 10.97
C MET A 8 -7.74 4.55 10.97
N SER A 9 -6.98 4.94 9.95
CA SER A 9 -5.53 4.71 9.96
C SER A 9 -4.86 5.55 11.05
N ASN A 10 -3.71 5.11 11.56
CA ASN A 10 -2.96 5.87 12.58
C ASN A 10 -2.67 7.31 12.12
N ALA A 11 -2.39 7.52 10.84
CA ALA A 11 -2.17 8.85 10.27
C ALA A 11 -3.44 9.71 10.33
N GLN A 12 -4.59 9.16 9.95
CA GLN A 12 -5.89 9.85 10.05
C GLN A 12 -6.23 10.20 11.50
N LEU A 13 -5.95 9.28 12.44
CA LEU A 13 -6.13 9.51 13.87
C LEU A 13 -5.24 10.66 14.37
N PHE A 14 -3.95 10.68 14.01
CA PHE A 14 -3.04 11.77 14.37
C PHE A 14 -3.49 13.12 13.81
N GLN A 15 -4.00 13.16 12.57
CA GLN A 15 -4.54 14.39 11.98
C GLN A 15 -5.79 14.87 12.73
N GLN A 16 -6.70 13.98 13.10
CA GLN A 16 -7.89 14.34 13.87
C GLN A 16 -7.54 14.84 15.28
N MET A 17 -6.55 14.21 15.94
CA MET A 17 -6.05 14.68 17.23
C MET A 17 -5.39 16.06 17.13
N ALA A 18 -4.56 16.28 16.10
CA ALA A 18 -3.94 17.58 15.85
C ALA A 18 -4.98 18.67 15.55
N LEU A 19 -6.02 18.34 14.78
CA LEU A 19 -7.12 19.26 14.47
C LEU A 19 -7.93 19.60 15.73
N LEU A 20 -8.28 18.61 16.54
CA LEU A 20 -9.00 18.81 17.80
C LEU A 20 -8.19 19.72 18.74
N ARG A 21 -6.88 19.47 18.85
CA ARG A 21 -5.98 20.29 19.65
C ARG A 21 -5.95 21.73 19.17
N TRP A 22 -5.76 21.95 17.86
CA TRP A 22 -5.79 23.31 17.30
C TRP A 22 -7.14 24.02 17.51
N LEU A 23 -8.27 23.33 17.33
CA LEU A 23 -9.59 23.93 17.59
C LEU A 23 -9.76 24.33 19.07
N SER A 24 -9.15 23.57 19.98
CA SER A 24 -9.25 23.81 21.42
C SER A 24 -8.37 24.97 21.93
N SER A 25 -7.21 25.19 21.32
CA SER A 25 -6.22 26.18 21.78
C SER A 25 -6.12 27.42 20.89
N GLN A 26 -6.42 27.26 19.59
CA GLN A 26 -6.26 28.25 18.51
C GLN A 26 -4.90 28.93 18.46
N THR A 27 -3.85 28.28 18.96
CA THR A 27 -2.48 28.82 18.94
C THR A 27 -1.82 28.60 17.57
N ASP A 28 -0.87 29.47 17.22
CA ASP A 28 -0.07 29.33 16.00
C ASP A 28 0.82 28.08 16.00
N GLU A 29 1.25 27.62 17.18
CA GLU A 29 2.01 26.38 17.35
C GLU A 29 1.19 25.16 16.95
N ASP A 30 -0.06 25.06 17.43
CA ASP A 30 -0.93 23.93 17.11
C ASP A 30 -1.39 23.95 15.64
N ARG A 31 -1.51 25.14 15.03
CA ARG A 31 -1.72 25.30 13.59
C ARG A 31 -0.55 24.75 12.79
N THR A 32 0.67 25.07 13.22
CA THR A 32 1.91 24.63 12.57
C THR A 32 2.06 23.11 12.66
N PHE A 33 1.74 22.53 13.81
CA PHE A 33 1.75 21.08 14.00
C PHE A 33 0.74 20.37 13.08
N LEU A 34 -0.50 20.87 13.00
CA LEU A 34 -1.52 20.32 12.10
C LEU A 34 -1.10 20.41 10.62
N ALA A 35 -0.51 21.54 10.21
CA ALA A 35 0.00 21.73 8.86
C ALA A 35 1.13 20.74 8.53
N ALA A 36 2.04 20.47 9.48
CA ALA A 36 3.10 19.50 9.31
C ALA A 36 2.55 18.06 9.13
N VAL A 37 1.63 17.62 10.00
CA VAL A 37 1.01 16.29 9.91
C VAL A 37 0.28 16.11 8.59
N THR A 38 -0.49 17.13 8.18
CA THR A 38 -1.23 17.11 6.91
C THR A 38 -0.27 17.11 5.71
N GLY A 39 0.78 17.94 5.76
CA GLY A 39 1.80 18.03 4.70
C GLY A 39 2.54 16.72 4.48
N VAL A 40 2.91 16.01 5.55
CA VAL A 40 3.53 14.67 5.45
C VAL A 40 2.58 13.67 4.80
N GLN A 41 1.30 13.66 5.16
CA GLN A 41 0.31 12.74 4.57
C GLN A 41 0.09 13.01 3.09
N VAL A 42 -0.12 14.28 2.71
CA VAL A 42 -0.30 14.68 1.32
C VAL A 42 0.97 14.40 0.51
N GLY A 43 2.15 14.72 1.05
CA GLY A 43 3.42 14.46 0.40
C GLY A 43 3.64 12.97 0.15
N ARG A 44 3.35 12.11 1.13
CA ARG A 44 3.42 10.65 0.99
C ARG A 44 2.45 10.13 -0.07
N GLU A 45 1.20 10.59 -0.06
CA GLU A 45 0.19 10.19 -1.04
C GLU A 45 0.61 10.60 -2.46
N LEU A 46 1.12 11.83 -2.63
CA LEU A 46 1.65 12.29 -3.92
C LEU A 46 2.84 11.45 -4.36
N LEU A 47 3.83 11.21 -3.48
CA LEU A 47 4.97 10.35 -3.78
C LEU A 47 4.53 8.94 -4.19
N ASN A 48 3.56 8.36 -3.49
CA ASN A 48 3.02 7.05 -3.84
C ASN A 48 2.32 7.04 -5.22
N ARG A 49 1.58 8.11 -5.55
CA ARG A 49 0.94 8.26 -6.87
C ARG A 49 1.96 8.45 -7.98
N PHE A 50 3.01 9.22 -7.74
CA PHE A 50 4.05 9.49 -8.72
C PHE A 50 4.99 8.30 -8.94
N THR A 51 5.38 7.61 -7.87
CA THR A 51 6.28 6.45 -7.94
C THR A 51 5.57 5.15 -8.28
N GLY A 52 4.24 5.12 -8.15
CA GLY A 52 3.45 3.90 -8.32
C GLY A 52 3.73 2.82 -7.27
N GLN A 53 4.37 3.17 -6.14
CA GLN A 53 4.77 2.20 -5.11
C GLN A 53 3.61 1.33 -4.62
N ASP A 54 2.42 1.92 -4.43
CA ASP A 54 1.23 1.18 -3.99
C ASP A 54 0.82 0.09 -4.99
N LYS A 55 1.02 0.33 -6.30
CA LYS A 55 0.73 -0.65 -7.34
C LYS A 55 1.78 -1.75 -7.36
N VAL A 56 3.06 -1.43 -7.16
CA VAL A 56 4.13 -2.44 -7.00
C VAL A 56 3.87 -3.32 -5.79
N ASP A 57 3.49 -2.73 -4.66
CA ASP A 57 3.12 -3.46 -3.45
C ASP A 57 1.88 -4.33 -3.65
N ALA A 58 0.90 -3.86 -4.42
CA ALA A 58 -0.26 -4.65 -4.81
C ALA A 58 0.13 -5.89 -5.64
N TYR A 59 0.93 -5.72 -6.70
CA TYR A 59 1.41 -6.83 -7.53
C TYR A 59 2.26 -7.82 -6.73
N LYS A 60 3.06 -7.33 -5.79
CA LYS A 60 3.84 -8.18 -4.88
C LYS A 60 2.93 -9.03 -3.99
N ARG A 61 1.88 -8.43 -3.40
CA ARG A 61 0.89 -9.17 -2.61
C ARG A 61 0.17 -10.22 -3.45
N GLU A 62 -0.26 -9.86 -4.66
CA GLU A 62 -0.91 -10.78 -5.59
C GLU A 62 -0.03 -11.99 -5.94
N CYS A 63 1.26 -11.75 -6.23
CA CYS A 63 2.23 -12.81 -6.48
C CYS A 63 2.33 -13.79 -5.29
N ILE A 64 2.50 -13.27 -4.08
CA ILE A 64 2.60 -14.09 -2.85
C ILE A 64 1.31 -14.88 -2.60
N LEU A 65 0.14 -14.24 -2.74
CA LEU A 65 -1.15 -14.90 -2.57
C LEU A 65 -1.32 -16.02 -3.58
N SER A 66 -1.00 -15.78 -4.85
CA SER A 66 -1.14 -16.78 -5.90
C SER A 66 -0.22 -17.99 -5.70
N ILE A 67 1.01 -17.78 -5.25
CA ILE A 67 1.91 -18.89 -4.89
C ILE A 67 1.33 -19.67 -3.70
N SER A 68 0.84 -18.96 -2.69
CA SER A 68 0.26 -19.57 -1.49
C SER A 68 -0.98 -20.42 -1.83
N GLU A 69 -1.85 -19.92 -2.70
CA GLU A 69 -3.01 -20.65 -3.22
C GLU A 69 -2.61 -21.89 -3.99
N PHE A 70 -1.59 -21.81 -4.85
CA PHE A 70 -1.07 -22.97 -5.56
C PHE A 70 -0.57 -24.05 -4.62
N LEU A 71 0.18 -23.68 -3.58
CA LEU A 71 0.67 -24.62 -2.56
C LEU A 71 -0.48 -25.27 -1.78
N GLN A 72 -1.53 -24.52 -1.46
CA GLN A 72 -2.71 -25.06 -0.78
C GLN A 72 -3.49 -26.04 -1.66
N GLN A 73 -3.62 -25.75 -2.95
CA GLN A 73 -4.33 -26.61 -3.91
C GLN A 73 -3.52 -27.84 -4.31
N ASN A 74 -2.18 -27.77 -4.23
CA ASN A 74 -1.26 -28.81 -4.64
C ASN A 74 -0.33 -29.24 -3.49
N PRO A 75 -0.85 -29.80 -2.38
CA PRO A 75 -0.06 -30.12 -1.19
C PRO A 75 0.99 -31.23 -1.40
N LYS A 76 0.93 -31.94 -2.54
CA LYS A 76 1.88 -32.99 -2.94
C LYS A 76 2.74 -32.57 -4.14
N ALA A 77 2.71 -31.30 -4.53
CA ALA A 77 3.53 -30.80 -5.63
C ALA A 77 5.01 -31.10 -5.37
N SER A 78 5.72 -31.53 -6.41
CA SER A 78 7.17 -31.71 -6.28
C SER A 78 7.86 -30.35 -6.18
N GLN A 79 9.08 -30.32 -5.66
CA GLN A 79 9.86 -29.08 -5.60
C GLN A 79 10.08 -28.47 -7.00
N ALA A 80 10.19 -29.31 -8.04
CA ALA A 80 10.31 -28.85 -9.41
C ALA A 80 9.03 -28.12 -9.87
N ASP A 81 7.86 -28.69 -9.59
CA ASP A 81 6.57 -28.07 -9.95
C ASP A 81 6.35 -26.75 -9.20
N ILE A 82 6.73 -26.71 -7.92
CA ILE A 82 6.67 -25.49 -7.10
C ILE A 82 7.59 -24.41 -7.68
N ASN A 83 8.83 -24.76 -8.01
CA ASN A 83 9.78 -23.81 -8.59
C ASN A 83 9.27 -23.25 -9.92
N THR A 84 8.75 -24.11 -10.80
CA THR A 84 8.17 -23.69 -12.08
C THR A 84 7.00 -22.72 -11.89
N GLU A 85 6.11 -22.99 -10.94
CA GLU A 85 5.00 -22.08 -10.67
C GLU A 85 5.47 -20.76 -10.05
N VAL A 86 6.41 -20.79 -9.10
CA VAL A 86 7.00 -19.58 -8.51
C VAL A 86 7.67 -18.73 -9.58
N GLU A 87 8.49 -19.31 -10.43
CA GLU A 87 9.16 -18.61 -11.54
C GLU A 87 8.14 -17.95 -12.48
N LYS A 88 7.08 -18.67 -12.84
CA LYS A 88 5.99 -18.15 -13.65
C LYS A 88 5.30 -16.94 -12.99
N ARG A 89 4.98 -17.02 -11.70
CA ARG A 89 4.32 -15.92 -10.97
C ARG A 89 5.23 -14.70 -10.80
N VAL A 90 6.52 -14.93 -10.56
CA VAL A 90 7.53 -13.87 -10.48
C VAL A 90 7.71 -13.19 -11.84
N LEU A 91 7.66 -13.93 -12.95
CA LEU A 91 7.74 -13.34 -14.30
C LEU A 91 6.54 -12.43 -14.59
N VAL A 92 5.34 -12.83 -14.19
CA VAL A 92 4.13 -12.00 -14.31
C VAL A 92 4.28 -10.72 -13.50
N PHE A 93 4.72 -10.83 -12.24
CA PHE A 93 5.01 -9.67 -11.38
C PHE A 93 6.03 -8.72 -12.03
N ALA A 94 7.16 -9.24 -12.50
CA ALA A 94 8.19 -8.43 -13.16
C ALA A 94 7.66 -7.70 -14.40
N THR A 95 6.79 -8.35 -15.17
CA THR A 95 6.15 -7.77 -16.35
C THR A 95 5.19 -6.63 -15.96
N GLN A 96 4.40 -6.81 -14.90
CA GLN A 96 3.49 -5.79 -14.38
C GLN A 96 4.24 -4.57 -13.82
N VAL A 97 5.35 -4.80 -13.09
CA VAL A 97 6.22 -3.72 -12.60
C VAL A 97 6.84 -2.95 -13.76
N LYS A 98 7.40 -3.65 -14.76
CA LYS A 98 7.97 -3.00 -15.95
C LYS A 98 6.93 -2.21 -16.73
N ALA A 99 5.70 -2.71 -16.84
CA ALA A 99 4.61 -1.97 -17.47
C ALA A 99 4.26 -0.69 -16.70
N LEU A 100 4.36 -0.73 -15.38
CA LEU A 100 4.11 0.43 -14.52
C LEU A 100 5.22 1.49 -14.64
N GLU A 101 6.48 1.10 -14.73
CA GLU A 101 7.61 2.02 -14.95
C GLU A 101 7.49 2.79 -16.28
N ASN A 102 6.90 2.16 -17.29
CA ASN A 102 6.69 2.75 -18.61
C ASN A 102 5.33 3.46 -18.74
N ALA A 103 4.49 3.46 -17.70
CA ALA A 103 3.19 4.11 -17.73
C ALA A 103 3.37 5.63 -17.63
N PRO A 104 2.72 6.42 -18.49
CA PRO A 104 2.86 7.86 -18.45
C PRO A 104 2.21 8.44 -17.19
N ILE A 105 2.93 9.38 -16.57
CA ILE A 105 2.49 10.13 -15.39
C ILE A 105 1.59 11.27 -15.91
N PHE A 106 0.29 11.03 -16.01
CA PHE A 106 -0.71 12.06 -16.30
C PHE A 106 -1.62 12.28 -15.10
#